data_AF-A0A819HMT0-F1
#
_entry.id   AF-A0A819HMT0-F1
#
_cell.length_a   1.000
_cell.length_b   1.000
_cell.length_c   1.000
_cell.angle_alpha   90.00
_cell.angle_beta   90.00
_cell.angle_gamma   90.00
#
_symmetry.space_group_name_H-M   'P 1'
#
loop_
_entity.id
_entity.type
_entity.pdbx_description
1 polymer ?
#
loop_
_entity_poly.entity_id
_entity_poly.type
_entity_poly.pdbx_seq_one_letter_code
_entity_poly.pdbx_strand_id
1 'polypeptide(L)'
;MSIEDRQIVKTEVLLPNAEDRDKLVFILLNVFTPKECQDWIELTEQRGYNPAKVNVGYGREKLMTDFRDSDRCIIDDVNMANILFQRIESFLPKTCNGYHLVGLNERLRFLRYGPGQKFEPHM
;
A
#
# COMPACT_ATOMS: atom_id res chain seq x y z
N MET A 1 -18.77 -17.15 4.46
CA MET A 1 -18.62 -15.72 4.10
C MET A 1 -18.45 -15.70 2.59
N SER A 2 -19.49 -15.35 1.84
CA SER A 2 -19.54 -15.56 0.40
C SER A 2 -18.48 -14.72 -0.29
N ILE A 3 -17.67 -15.37 -1.13
CA ILE A 3 -16.96 -14.72 -2.22
C ILE A 3 -18.09 -14.26 -3.16
N GLU A 4 -18.60 -13.05 -2.96
CA GLU A 4 -19.32 -12.39 -4.05
C GLU A 4 -18.33 -12.31 -5.21
N ASP A 5 -18.72 -12.79 -6.39
CA ASP A 5 -17.94 -12.76 -7.63
C ASP A 5 -17.64 -11.32 -8.01
N ARG A 6 -16.62 -10.77 -7.36
CA ARG A 6 -16.19 -9.41 -7.56
C ARG A 6 -15.11 -9.42 -8.61
N GLN A 7 -15.45 -8.87 -9.77
CA GLN A 7 -14.50 -8.70 -10.84
C GLN A 7 -13.55 -7.52 -10.54
N ILE A 8 -12.29 -7.85 -10.26
CA ILE A 8 -11.19 -6.87 -10.25
C ILE A 8 -10.94 -6.44 -11.69
N VAL A 9 -10.86 -5.12 -11.92
CA VAL A 9 -10.61 -4.55 -13.24
C VAL A 9 -9.21 -3.95 -13.25
N LYS A 10 -8.35 -4.43 -14.15
CA LYS A 10 -7.02 -3.87 -14.38
C LYS A 10 -7.09 -2.79 -15.47
N THR A 11 -6.51 -1.65 -15.19
CA THR A 11 -6.35 -0.54 -16.13
C THR A 11 -4.86 -0.19 -16.26
N GLU A 12 -4.32 -0.25 -17.46
CA GLU A 12 -2.93 0.18 -17.72
C GLU A 12 -2.81 1.71 -17.63
N VAL A 13 -1.68 2.19 -17.11
CA VAL A 13 -1.41 3.63 -16.97
C VAL A 13 -0.32 4.03 -17.95
N LEU A 14 -0.62 5.03 -18.78
CA LEU A 14 0.40 5.69 -19.60
C LEU A 14 1.10 6.74 -18.76
N LEU A 15 2.39 6.53 -18.48
CA LEU A 15 3.19 7.46 -17.71
C LEU A 15 3.51 8.71 -18.56
N PRO A 16 3.36 9.92 -17.99
CA PRO A 16 3.46 11.16 -18.75
C PRO A 16 4.91 11.49 -19.17
N ASN A 17 5.91 11.02 -18.43
CA ASN A 17 7.31 11.33 -18.68
C ASN A 17 7.99 10.23 -19.50
N ALA A 18 8.80 10.63 -20.48
CA ALA A 18 9.50 9.67 -21.34
C ALA A 18 10.55 8.82 -20.59
N GLU A 19 11.14 9.38 -19.53
CA GLU A 19 12.11 8.69 -18.66
C GLU A 19 11.50 7.56 -17.82
N ASP A 20 10.16 7.53 -17.68
CA ASP A 20 9.45 6.54 -16.87
C ASP A 20 8.90 5.38 -17.70
N ARG A 21 9.15 5.33 -19.02
CA ARG A 21 8.51 4.37 -19.95
C ARG A 21 8.77 2.90 -19.66
N ASP A 22 9.86 2.59 -18.96
CA ASP A 22 10.23 1.26 -18.52
C ASP A 22 9.67 0.90 -17.13
N LYS A 23 9.06 1.86 -16.43
CA LYS A 23 8.44 1.64 -15.13
C LYS A 23 7.07 0.99 -15.29
N LEU A 24 6.79 0.03 -14.40
CA LEU A 24 5.52 -0.67 -14.36
C LEU A 24 4.53 0.06 -13.45
N VAL A 25 3.42 0.55 -14.03
CA VAL A 25 2.31 1.15 -13.29
C VAL A 25 0.97 0.74 -13.91
N PHE A 26 0.05 0.28 -13.08
CA PHE A 26 -1.33 -0.03 -13.45
C PHE A 26 -2.26 0.17 -12.25
N ILE A 27 -3.56 0.30 -12.53
CA ILE A 27 -4.62 0.45 -11.53
C ILE A 27 -5.37 -0.88 -11.44
N LEU A 28 -5.61 -1.35 -10.22
CA LEU A 28 -6.58 -2.41 -9.95
C LEU A 28 -7.79 -1.81 -9.25
N LEU A 29 -8.88 -1.69 -9.99
CA LEU A 29 -10.16 -1.32 -9.44
C LEU A 29 -10.79 -2.55 -8.82
N ASN A 30 -11.60 -2.30 -7.81
CA ASN A 30 -12.36 -3.33 -7.13
C ASN A 30 -11.53 -4.37 -6.34
N VAL A 31 -10.43 -3.96 -5.69
CA VAL A 31 -9.66 -4.85 -4.79
C VAL A 31 -10.30 -5.01 -3.40
N PHE A 32 -10.84 -3.93 -2.82
CA PHE A 32 -11.54 -3.93 -1.50
C PHE A 32 -12.97 -3.41 -1.59
N THR A 33 -13.95 -4.16 -1.06
CA THR A 33 -15.33 -3.69 -1.06
C THR A 33 -15.45 -2.47 -0.15
N PRO A 34 -16.47 -1.62 -0.29
CA PRO A 34 -16.66 -0.50 0.64
C PRO A 34 -16.68 -0.96 2.11
N LYS A 35 -17.27 -2.12 2.38
CA LYS A 35 -17.31 -2.72 3.73
C LYS A 35 -15.92 -3.13 4.20
N GLU A 36 -15.12 -3.78 3.36
CA GLU A 36 -13.76 -4.17 3.72
C GLU A 36 -12.85 -2.95 3.96
N CYS A 37 -12.99 -1.91 3.14
CA CYS A 37 -12.31 -0.63 3.37
C CYS A 37 -12.67 -0.08 4.76
N GLN A 38 -13.96 -0.03 5.09
CA GLN A 38 -14.43 0.46 6.38
C GLN A 38 -13.91 -0.39 7.55
N ASP A 39 -13.93 -1.71 7.42
CA ASP A 39 -13.44 -2.64 8.44
C ASP A 39 -11.95 -2.47 8.73
N TRP A 40 -11.14 -2.24 7.68
CA TRP A 40 -9.71 -2.00 7.83
C TRP A 40 -9.42 -0.62 8.45
N ILE A 41 -10.21 0.40 8.09
CA ILE A 41 -10.13 1.72 8.72
C ILE A 41 -10.42 1.59 10.22
N GLU A 42 -11.55 1.00 10.60
CA GLU A 42 -11.94 0.81 12.01
C GLU A 42 -10.91 0.00 12.80
N LEU A 43 -10.40 -1.10 12.23
CA LEU A 43 -9.33 -1.90 12.83
C LEU A 43 -8.10 -1.05 13.15
N THR A 44 -7.66 -0.22 12.21
CA THR A 44 -6.43 0.58 12.38
C THR A 44 -6.61 1.77 13.32
N GLU A 45 -7.80 2.37 13.33
CA GLU A 45 -8.15 3.41 14.31
C GLU A 45 -8.17 2.84 15.74
N GLN A 46 -8.72 1.63 15.93
CA GLN A 46 -8.69 0.93 17.22
C GLN A 46 -7.26 0.55 17.65
N ARG A 47 -6.41 0.16 16.71
CA ARG A 47 -4.99 -0.14 16.97
C ARG A 47 -4.19 1.11 17.34
N GLY A 48 -4.63 2.28 16.88
CA GLY A 48 -3.99 3.55 17.14
C GLY A 48 -2.94 3.91 16.11
N TYR A 49 -2.81 5.22 15.91
CA TYR A 49 -1.92 5.87 14.97
C TYR A 49 -0.87 6.68 15.71
N ASN A 50 0.36 6.69 15.20
CA ASN A 50 1.45 7.51 15.71
C ASN A 50 2.10 8.31 14.58
N PRO A 51 2.74 9.46 14.86
CA PRO A 51 3.43 10.23 13.83
C PRO A 51 4.40 9.36 13.02
N ALA A 52 4.24 9.40 11.70
CA ALA A 52 5.02 8.58 10.78
C ALA A 52 6.41 9.17 10.58
N LYS A 53 7.43 8.52 11.12
CA LYS A 53 8.82 8.96 10.99
C LYS A 53 9.43 8.55 9.65
N VAL A 54 10.42 9.33 9.22
CA VAL A 54 11.25 9.09 8.03
C VAL A 54 12.44 8.23 8.43
N ASN A 55 12.72 7.17 7.68
CA ASN A 55 13.97 6.41 7.83
C ASN A 55 15.11 7.24 7.23
N VAL A 56 16.08 7.61 8.06
CA VAL A 56 17.23 8.42 7.67
C VAL A 56 18.52 7.60 7.55
N GLY A 57 18.38 6.28 7.36
CA GLY A 57 19.48 5.32 7.24
C GLY A 57 19.94 4.75 8.59
N TYR A 58 20.69 3.65 8.52
CA TYR A 58 21.30 2.97 9.68
C TYR A 58 20.32 2.63 10.82
N GLY A 59 19.07 2.30 10.46
CA GLY A 59 18.00 1.99 11.42
C GLY A 59 17.50 3.19 12.22
N ARG A 60 17.87 4.42 11.85
CA ARG A 60 17.44 5.64 12.53
C ARG A 60 16.18 6.20 11.88
N GLU A 61 15.29 6.70 12.72
CA GLU A 61 14.05 7.35 12.31
C GLU A 61 13.98 8.78 12.86
N LYS A 62 13.56 9.73 12.04
CA LYS A 62 13.40 11.14 12.43
C LYS A 62 12.00 11.63 12.08
N LEU A 63 11.42 12.44 12.96
CA LEU A 63 10.21 13.20 12.64
C LEU A 63 10.60 14.43 11.79
N MET A 64 10.04 14.52 10.59
CA MET A 64 10.33 15.57 9.61
C MET A 64 9.02 16.01 8.93
N THR A 65 8.20 16.77 9.64
CA THR A 65 6.84 17.15 9.19
C THR A 65 6.84 18.10 7.98
N ASP A 66 7.97 18.73 7.67
CA ASP A 66 8.18 19.48 6.43
C ASP A 66 8.22 18.59 5.18
N PHE A 67 8.66 17.35 5.34
CA PHE A 67 8.81 16.35 4.27
C PHE A 67 7.74 15.25 4.32
N ARG A 68 7.48 14.71 5.52
CA ARG A 68 6.46 13.69 5.81
C ARG A 68 5.67 14.09 7.03
N ASP A 69 4.46 14.56 6.78
CA ASP A 69 3.44 14.83 7.77
C ASP A 69 2.28 13.87 7.56
N SER A 70 2.28 12.78 8.32
CA SER A 70 1.23 11.76 8.31
C SER A 70 1.31 10.97 9.61
N ASP A 71 0.23 10.30 9.98
CA ASP A 71 0.29 9.26 10.98
C ASP A 71 0.42 7.88 10.34
N ARG A 72 0.97 6.92 11.09
CA ARG A 72 1.14 5.53 10.67
C ARG A 72 0.66 4.57 11.75
N CYS A 73 -0.14 3.60 11.34
CA CYS A 73 -0.41 2.38 12.08
C CYS A 73 0.32 1.22 11.38
N ILE A 74 0.94 0.34 12.17
CA ILE A 74 1.62 -0.85 11.64
C ILE A 74 0.96 -2.09 12.22
N ILE A 75 0.61 -3.02 11.34
CA ILE A 75 0.07 -4.33 11.69
C ILE A 75 0.91 -5.39 10.99
N ASP A 76 1.54 -6.26 11.77
CA ASP A 76 2.22 -7.46 11.26
C ASP A 76 1.18 -8.61 11.24
N ASP A 77 0.68 -8.97 10.05
CA ASP A 77 -0.35 -10.01 9.89
C ASP A 77 -0.20 -10.74 8.54
N VAL A 78 0.29 -11.98 8.62
CA VAL A 78 0.51 -12.86 7.47
C VAL A 78 -0.79 -13.23 6.77
N ASN A 79 -1.88 -13.42 7.52
CA ASN A 79 -3.17 -13.83 6.94
C ASN A 79 -3.79 -12.68 6.14
N MET A 80 -3.79 -11.47 6.68
CA MET A 80 -4.27 -10.28 5.98
C MET A 80 -3.47 -10.04 4.69
N ALA A 81 -2.14 -10.13 4.76
CA ALA A 81 -1.26 -10.00 3.60
C ALA A 81 -1.54 -11.09 2.54
N ASN A 82 -1.71 -12.34 2.96
CA ASN A 82 -2.00 -13.45 2.04
C ASN A 82 -3.37 -13.34 1.38
N ILE A 83 -4.41 -12.92 2.12
CA ILE A 83 -5.74 -12.69 1.54
C ILE A 83 -5.66 -11.60 0.46
N LEU A 84 -4.97 -10.50 0.72
CA LEU A 84 -4.78 -9.45 -0.26
C LEU A 84 -3.94 -9.94 -1.45
N PHE A 85 -2.87 -10.68 -1.20
CA PHE A 85 -2.01 -11.24 -2.23
C PHE A 85 -2.79 -12.14 -3.19
N GLN A 86 -3.56 -13.11 -2.66
CA GLN A 86 -4.39 -14.01 -3.45
C GLN A 86 -5.37 -13.28 -4.37
N ARG A 87 -5.90 -12.12 -3.94
CA ARG A 87 -6.79 -11.30 -4.77
C ARG A 87 -6.09 -10.68 -5.97
N ILE A 88 -4.84 -10.25 -5.79
CA ILE A 88 -4.13 -9.45 -6.80
C ILE A 88 -3.07 -10.24 -7.59
N GLU A 89 -2.73 -11.46 -7.17
CA GLU A 89 -1.60 -12.23 -7.67
C GLU A 89 -1.60 -12.43 -9.19
N SER A 90 -2.78 -12.66 -9.78
CA SER A 90 -2.94 -12.87 -11.23
C SER A 90 -2.64 -11.63 -12.06
N PHE A 91 -2.63 -10.44 -11.45
CA PHE A 91 -2.35 -9.17 -12.12
C PHE A 91 -0.91 -8.70 -11.93
N LEU A 92 -0.17 -9.29 -10.97
CA LEU A 92 1.22 -8.95 -10.69
C LEU A 92 2.16 -9.67 -11.67
N PRO A 93 3.30 -9.06 -12.06
CA PRO A 93 4.31 -9.74 -12.84
C PRO A 93 4.92 -10.89 -12.03
N LYS A 94 5.05 -12.06 -12.64
CA LYS A 94 5.66 -13.24 -11.97
C LYS A 94 7.16 -13.07 -11.73
N THR A 95 7.81 -12.16 -12.47
CA THR A 95 9.20 -11.77 -12.29
C THR A 95 9.36 -10.25 -12.41
N CYS A 96 10.24 -9.66 -11.61
CA CYS A 96 10.58 -8.24 -11.66
C CYS A 96 12.05 -8.06 -11.28
N ASN A 97 12.84 -7.39 -12.13
CA ASN A 97 14.27 -7.16 -11.90
C ASN A 97 15.08 -8.42 -11.52
N GLY A 98 14.75 -9.56 -12.14
CA GLY A 98 15.42 -10.85 -11.86
C GLY A 98 14.93 -11.59 -10.61
N TYR A 99 13.99 -11.00 -9.85
CA TYR A 99 13.37 -11.64 -8.69
C TYR A 99 12.03 -12.29 -9.06
N HIS A 100 11.68 -13.35 -8.33
CA HIS A 100 10.40 -14.04 -8.47
C HIS A 100 9.37 -13.52 -7.47
N LEU A 101 8.11 -13.42 -7.91
CA LEU A 101 6.99 -13.08 -7.06
C LEU A 101 6.70 -14.23 -6.08
N VAL A 102 6.73 -13.94 -4.77
CA VAL A 102 6.47 -14.94 -3.71
C VAL A 102 5.35 -14.55 -2.75
N GLY A 103 4.98 -13.27 -2.66
CA GLY A 103 3.97 -12.78 -1.73
C GLY A 103 4.04 -11.28 -1.48
N LEU A 104 3.15 -10.79 -0.63
CA LEU A 104 3.23 -9.45 -0.04
C LEU A 104 3.96 -9.49 1.31
N ASN A 105 4.61 -8.38 1.67
CA ASN A 105 5.21 -8.22 3.00
C ASN A 105 4.11 -8.20 4.08
N GLU A 106 4.28 -9.01 5.12
CA GLU A 106 3.34 -9.19 6.22
C GLU A 106 3.21 -7.96 7.14
N ARG A 107 4.16 -7.02 7.08
CA ARG A 107 4.14 -5.74 7.78
C ARG A 107 3.32 -4.70 7.01
N LEU A 108 2.02 -4.73 7.22
CA LEU A 108 1.07 -3.78 6.65
C LEU A 108 1.25 -2.41 7.30
N ARG A 109 1.34 -1.37 6.47
CA ARG A 109 1.53 0.03 6.89
C ARG A 109 0.34 0.84 6.44
N PHE A 110 -0.45 1.30 7.39
CA PHE A 110 -1.61 2.15 7.15
C PHE A 110 -1.22 3.60 7.44
N LEU A 111 -1.58 4.50 6.53
CA LEU A 111 -1.27 5.93 6.63
C LEU A 111 -2.55 6.73 6.74
N ARG A 112 -2.55 7.70 7.65
CA ARG A 112 -3.66 8.63 7.87
C ARG A 112 -3.17 10.06 7.66
N TYR A 113 -3.98 10.83 6.94
CA TYR A 113 -3.71 12.23 6.61
C TYR A 113 -4.90 13.08 7.03
N GLY A 114 -4.64 14.08 7.86
CA GLY A 114 -5.57 15.17 8.16
C GLY A 114 -5.44 16.33 7.16
N PRO A 115 -6.28 17.38 7.29
CA PRO A 115 -6.17 18.57 6.48
C PRO A 115 -4.76 19.20 6.55
N GLY A 116 -4.13 19.41 5.38
CA GLY A 116 -2.80 20.02 5.27
C GLY A 116 -1.61 19.07 5.45
N GLN A 117 -1.85 17.83 5.90
CA GLN A 117 -0.83 16.79 6.00
C GLN A 117 -0.43 16.29 4.60
N LYS A 118 0.83 15.88 4.45
CA LYS A 118 1.43 15.57 3.14
C LYS A 118 2.58 14.57 3.26
N PHE A 119 2.94 14.01 2.12
CA PHE A 119 4.23 13.37 1.94
C PHE A 119 4.81 13.88 0.62
N GLU A 120 5.92 14.62 0.70
CA GLU A 120 6.63 15.16 -0.45
C GLU A 120 7.08 14.05 -1.42
N PRO A 121 7.26 14.37 -2.72
CA PRO A 121 7.80 13.44 -3.70
C PRO A 121 9.09 12.75 -3.21
N HIS A 122 9.15 11.43 -3.35
CA HIS A 122 10.24 10.59 -2.86
C HIS A 122 10.40 9.33 -3.72
N MET A 123 11.51 8.62 -3.52
CA MET A 123 11.78 7.28 -4.07
C MET A 123 11.68 6.22 -2.98
#